data_AF-A0A923A1A2-F1
#
_entry.id   AF-A0A923A1A2-F1
#
_cell.length_a   1.000
_cell.length_b   1.000
_cell.length_c   1.000
_cell.angle_alpha   90.00
_cell.angle_beta   90.00
_cell.angle_gamma   90.00
#
_symmetry.space_group_name_H-M   'P 1'
#
loop_
_entity.id
_entity.type
_entity.pdbx_description
1 polymer ?
#
loop_
_entity_poly.entity_id
_entity_poly.type
_entity_poly.pdbx_seq_one_letter_code
_entity_poly.pdbx_strand_id
1 'polypeptide(L)'
;MENKISSEICQKCAECCKNFPFVELSQNEIYKLEKHTGLPFDMFTNPKGKAVEEYFLQFKENGYCFFLNENNGDYSCGVYEARSAICRNYPSKPNQNEVCNANQKKILRNHSG
;
A
#
# COMPACT_ATOMS: atom_id res chain seq x y z
N MET A 1 -3.95 -0.22 24.65
CA MET A 1 -5.04 -0.39 23.67
C MET A 1 -4.40 -0.27 22.29
N GLU A 2 -4.31 -1.36 21.54
CA GLU A 2 -3.77 -1.32 20.17
C GLU A 2 -4.73 -0.50 19.30
N ASN A 3 -4.25 0.62 18.77
CA ASN A 3 -5.02 1.42 17.79
C ASN A 3 -5.04 0.66 16.47
N LYS A 4 -5.98 -0.28 16.33
CA LYS A 4 -6.22 -0.98 15.08
C LYS A 4 -6.80 0.00 14.06
N ILE A 5 -6.01 0.32 13.04
CA ILE A 5 -6.45 1.16 11.92
C ILE A 5 -7.51 0.38 11.13
N SER A 6 -8.68 0.98 10.92
CA SER A 6 -9.72 0.35 10.11
C SER A 6 -9.33 0.36 8.62
N SER A 7 -9.90 -0.59 7.86
CA SER A 7 -9.70 -0.64 6.41
C SER A 7 -10.14 0.65 5.73
N GLU A 8 -11.26 1.21 6.16
CA GLU A 8 -11.81 2.47 5.69
C GLU A 8 -10.84 3.65 5.91
N ILE A 9 -10.25 3.77 7.10
CA ILE A 9 -9.29 4.85 7.40
C ILE A 9 -8.02 4.68 6.57
N CYS A 10 -7.53 3.45 6.43
CA CYS A 10 -6.36 3.16 5.59
C CYS A 10 -6.62 3.54 4.12
N GLN A 11 -7.79 3.18 3.59
CA GLN A 11 -8.18 3.48 2.22
C GLN A 11 -8.36 4.99 2.01
N LYS A 12 -9.03 5.72 2.92
CA LYS A 12 -9.18 7.19 2.82
C LYS A 12 -7.85 7.95 2.97
N CYS A 13 -6.94 7.45 3.80
CA CYS A 13 -5.68 8.11 4.08
C CYS A 13 -4.71 8.01 2.89
N ALA A 14 -4.48 6.79 2.40
CA ALA A 14 -3.55 6.46 1.32
C ALA A 14 -2.09 6.95 1.47
N GLU A 15 -1.70 7.61 2.57
CA GLU A 15 -0.38 8.22 2.73
C GLU A 15 0.77 7.22 2.59
N CYS A 16 0.61 5.98 3.07
CA CYS A 16 1.61 4.94 2.84
C CYS A 16 1.68 4.52 1.36
N CYS A 17 0.54 4.46 0.67
CA CYS A 17 0.49 4.14 -0.76
C CYS A 17 1.06 5.26 -1.63
N LYS A 18 1.06 6.51 -1.15
CA LYS A 18 1.64 7.66 -1.86
C LYS A 18 3.14 7.83 -1.62
N ASN A 19 3.63 7.47 -0.43
CA ASN A 19 4.95 7.89 0.04
C ASN A 19 5.87 6.76 0.49
N PHE A 20 5.50 5.47 0.32
CA PHE A 20 6.32 4.34 0.78
C PHE A 20 6.98 3.59 -0.38
N PRO A 21 8.25 3.93 -0.72
CA PRO A 21 8.82 3.56 -2.02
C PRO A 21 9.37 2.14 -2.18
N PHE A 22 9.25 1.22 -1.22
CA PHE A 22 9.86 -0.12 -1.37
C PHE A 22 9.05 -1.21 -0.67
N VAL A 23 7.96 -1.62 -1.31
CA VAL A 23 7.21 -2.81 -0.91
C VAL A 23 7.82 -4.02 -1.60
N GLU A 24 8.68 -4.75 -0.89
CA GLU A 24 9.22 -6.02 -1.37
C GLU A 24 8.11 -7.06 -1.49
N LEU A 25 8.18 -7.87 -2.54
CA LEU A 25 7.24 -8.93 -2.85
C LEU A 25 7.98 -10.26 -2.93
N SER A 26 7.50 -11.24 -2.17
CA SER A 26 7.88 -12.63 -2.36
C SER A 26 7.24 -13.21 -3.63
N GLN A 27 7.82 -14.28 -4.18
CA GLN A 27 7.26 -14.99 -5.34
C GLN A 27 5.80 -15.43 -5.14
N ASN A 28 5.43 -15.85 -3.92
CA ASN A 28 4.05 -16.21 -3.60
C ASN A 28 3.09 -15.01 -3.61
N GLU A 29 3.57 -13.82 -3.22
CA GLU A 29 2.76 -12.60 -3.29
C GLU A 29 2.58 -12.12 -4.73
N ILE A 30 3.64 -12.22 -5.54
CA ILE A 30 3.57 -11.96 -6.98
C ILE A 30 2.50 -12.85 -7.61
N TYR A 31 2.58 -14.16 -7.39
CA TYR A 31 1.58 -15.12 -7.90
C TYR A 31 0.14 -14.79 -7.47
N LYS A 32 -0.06 -14.38 -6.22
CA LYS A 32 -1.38 -13.97 -5.72
C LYS A 32 -1.88 -12.70 -6.41
N LEU A 33 -1.00 -11.73 -6.65
CA LEU A 33 -1.32 -10.50 -7.35
C LEU A 33 -1.65 -10.77 -8.83
N GLU A 34 -0.88 -11.60 -9.53
CA GLU A 34 -1.20 -12.00 -10.91
C GLU A 34 -2.56 -12.67 -10.99
N LYS A 35 -2.84 -13.63 -10.09
CA LYS A 35 -4.16 -14.29 -10.02
C LYS A 35 -5.30 -13.33 -9.72
N HIS A 36 -5.08 -12.35 -8.85
CA HIS A 36 -6.11 -11.41 -8.43
C HIS A 36 -6.40 -10.35 -9.50
N THR A 37 -5.38 -9.93 -10.25
CA THR A 37 -5.45 -8.80 -11.18
C THR A 37 -5.54 -9.21 -12.64
N GLY A 38 -5.11 -10.43 -12.99
CA GLY A 38 -4.92 -10.87 -14.37
C GLY A 38 -3.74 -10.20 -15.08
N LEU A 39 -2.95 -9.38 -14.38
CA LEU A 39 -1.78 -8.71 -14.92
C LEU A 39 -0.55 -9.62 -14.80
N PRO A 40 0.38 -9.60 -15.77
CA PRO A 40 1.67 -10.25 -15.62
C PRO A 40 2.54 -9.48 -14.61
N PHE A 41 3.41 -10.18 -13.88
CA PHE A 41 4.17 -9.59 -12.77
C PHE A 41 5.10 -8.44 -13.17
N ASP A 42 5.62 -8.44 -14.38
CA ASP A 42 6.51 -7.40 -14.91
C ASP A 42 5.80 -6.05 -15.10
N MET A 43 4.47 -6.03 -15.12
CA MET A 43 3.66 -4.80 -15.16
C MET A 43 3.55 -4.09 -13.81
N PHE A 44 3.73 -4.80 -12.70
CA PHE A 44 3.55 -4.25 -11.36
C PHE A 44 4.77 -4.43 -10.45
N THR A 45 5.88 -4.95 -10.97
CA THR A 45 7.11 -5.16 -10.20
C THR A 45 8.34 -4.58 -10.89
N ASN A 46 9.32 -4.19 -10.08
CA ASN A 46 10.66 -3.82 -10.50
C ASN A 46 11.70 -4.77 -9.87
N PRO A 47 12.69 -5.29 -10.62
CA PRO A 47 13.74 -6.14 -10.06
C PRO A 47 14.76 -5.32 -9.25
N LYS A 48 15.28 -5.90 -8.17
CA LYS A 48 16.36 -5.35 -7.35
C LYS A 48 17.73 -5.71 -7.93
N GLY A 49 18.11 -5.03 -8.99
CA GLY A 49 19.41 -5.25 -9.62
C GLY A 49 19.52 -6.62 -10.31
N LYS A 50 20.76 -7.07 -10.54
CA LYS A 50 21.05 -8.16 -11.50
C LYS A 50 21.30 -9.55 -10.88
N ALA A 51 21.40 -9.67 -9.55
CA ALA A 51 22.00 -10.85 -8.92
C ALA A 51 21.03 -11.70 -8.06
N VAL A 52 19.87 -11.16 -7.67
CA VAL A 52 18.87 -11.86 -6.85
C VAL A 52 17.48 -11.52 -7.39
N GLU A 53 16.60 -12.51 -7.51
CA GLU A 53 15.18 -12.37 -7.86
C GLU A 53 14.37 -11.67 -6.75
N GLU A 54 14.81 -10.50 -6.32
CA GLU A 54 14.09 -9.65 -5.38
C GLU A 54 13.27 -8.65 -6.17
N TYR A 55 11.96 -8.61 -5.94
CA TYR A 55 11.02 -7.74 -6.64
C TYR A 55 10.40 -6.73 -5.68
N PHE A 56 10.29 -5.49 -6.13
CA PHE A 56 9.52 -4.46 -5.45
C PHE A 56 8.29 -4.09 -6.25
N LEU A 57 7.23 -3.72 -5.56
CA LEU A 57 6.07 -3.12 -6.20
C LEU A 57 6.46 -1.85 -6.97
N GLN A 58 5.98 -1.73 -8.19
CA GLN A 58 6.21 -0.58 -9.05
C GLN A 58 5.41 0.65 -8.58
N PHE A 59 5.82 1.81 -9.06
CA PHE A 59 5.13 3.09 -8.90
C PHE A 59 4.57 3.56 -10.22
N LYS A 60 3.44 4.27 -10.14
CA LYS A 60 2.93 5.10 -11.23
C LYS A 60 3.88 6.27 -11.47
N GLU A 61 3.72 6.94 -12.60
CA GLU A 61 4.54 8.12 -12.96
C GLU A 61 4.49 9.24 -11.91
N ASN A 62 3.36 9.38 -11.21
CA ASN A 62 3.18 10.35 -10.13
C ASN A 62 3.80 9.91 -8.78
N GLY A 63 4.52 8.79 -8.75
CA GLY A 63 5.16 8.24 -7.56
C GLY A 63 4.24 7.42 -6.65
N TYR A 64 2.95 7.27 -6.99
CA TYR A 64 2.03 6.48 -6.18
C TYR A 64 2.22 4.98 -6.40
N CYS A 65 1.87 4.18 -5.40
CA CYS A 65 1.75 2.73 -5.52
C CYS A 65 0.95 2.35 -6.79
N PHE A 66 1.46 1.36 -7.54
CA PHE A 66 0.85 0.88 -8.77
C PHE A 66 -0.65 0.56 -8.63
N PHE A 67 -1.05 -0.02 -7.50
CA PHE A 67 -2.43 -0.41 -7.22
C PHE A 67 -3.27 0.65 -6.48
N LEU A 68 -2.75 1.88 -6.27
CA LEU A 68 -3.53 2.96 -5.66
C LEU A 68 -4.46 3.60 -6.68
N ASN A 69 -5.76 3.51 -6.48
CA ASN A 69 -6.76 4.24 -7.26
C ASN A 69 -7.12 5.54 -6.55
N GLU A 70 -7.30 6.59 -7.33
CA GLU A 70 -7.75 7.91 -6.89
C GLU A 70 -8.94 8.34 -7.73
N ASN A 71 -10.02 8.80 -7.08
CA ASN A 71 -11.20 9.33 -7.72
C ASN A 71 -11.72 10.54 -6.93
N ASN A 72 -11.59 11.74 -7.47
CA ASN A 72 -12.06 12.99 -6.82
C ASN A 72 -11.56 13.19 -5.38
N GLY A 73 -10.33 12.75 -5.08
CA GLY A 73 -9.73 12.84 -3.74
C GLY A 73 -10.06 11.66 -2.82
N ASP A 74 -10.92 10.73 -3.25
CA ASP A 74 -11.10 9.44 -2.59
C ASP A 74 -10.07 8.43 -3.10
N TYR A 75 -9.56 7.63 -2.18
CA TYR A 75 -8.52 6.64 -2.46
C TYR A 75 -9.00 5.22 -2.17
N SER A 76 -8.52 4.27 -2.98
CA SER A 76 -8.74 2.84 -2.74
C SER A 76 -7.57 2.00 -3.22
N CYS A 77 -7.36 0.84 -2.60
CA CYS A 77 -6.36 -0.12 -3.06
C CYS A 77 -7.04 -1.14 -3.97
N GLY A 78 -6.64 -1.19 -5.24
CA GLY A 78 -7.18 -2.14 -6.22
C GLY A 78 -6.90 -3.61 -5.90
N VAL A 79 -6.03 -3.89 -4.93
CA VAL A 79 -5.65 -5.25 -4.49
C VAL A 79 -5.81 -5.42 -2.98
N TYR A 80 -6.75 -4.73 -2.34
CA TYR A 80 -6.84 -4.66 -0.87
C TYR A 80 -6.83 -6.04 -0.18
N GLU A 81 -7.54 -7.02 -0.75
CA GLU A 81 -7.60 -8.40 -0.23
C GLU A 81 -6.33 -9.22 -0.56
N ALA A 82 -5.63 -8.88 -1.64
CA ALA A 82 -4.41 -9.55 -2.11
C ALA A 82 -3.12 -8.82 -1.71
N ARG A 83 -3.20 -7.78 -0.86
CA ARG A 83 -2.06 -6.97 -0.40
C ARG A 83 -0.87 -7.83 0.04
N SER A 84 0.35 -7.34 -0.16
CA SER A 84 1.54 -7.97 0.44
C SER A 84 1.47 -7.97 1.96
N ALA A 85 2.27 -8.80 2.61
CA ALA A 85 2.40 -8.88 4.06
C ALA A 85 2.85 -7.52 4.64
N ILE A 86 3.77 -6.82 3.97
CA ILE A 86 4.18 -5.46 4.35
C ILE A 86 2.96 -4.52 4.40
N CYS A 87 2.12 -4.54 3.37
CA CYS A 87 0.92 -3.70 3.30
C CYS A 87 -0.19 -4.14 4.26
N ARG A 88 -0.34 -5.44 4.54
CA ARG A 88 -1.33 -5.98 5.50
C ARG A 88 -0.96 -5.67 6.94
N ASN A 89 0.34 -5.73 7.27
CA ASN A 89 0.85 -5.53 8.61
C ASN A 89 1.17 -4.06 8.90
N TYR A 90 0.98 -3.15 7.93
CA TYR A 90 1.19 -1.73 8.14
C TYR A 90 0.06 -1.14 9.01
N PRO A 91 0.38 -0.31 10.01
CA PRO A 91 1.73 0.03 10.50
C PRO A 91 2.33 -1.09 11.38
N SER A 92 3.61 -1.41 11.15
CA SER A 92 4.32 -2.50 11.87
C SER A 92 5.45 -2.02 12.80
N LYS A 93 5.86 -0.75 12.67
CA LYS A 93 6.95 -0.14 13.46
C LYS A 93 6.43 1.04 14.30
N PRO A 94 7.09 1.41 15.42
CA PRO A 94 6.65 2.52 16.26
C PRO A 94 6.51 3.84 15.49
N ASN A 95 7.49 4.20 14.65
CA ASN A 95 7.44 5.40 13.83
C ASN A 95 6.28 5.39 12.80
N GLN A 96 5.98 4.24 12.20
CA GLN A 96 4.83 4.08 11.30
C GLN A 96 3.51 4.27 12.05
N ASN A 97 3.43 3.77 13.29
CA ASN A 97 2.27 3.96 14.15
C ASN A 97 2.06 5.44 14.49
N GLU A 98 3.11 6.18 14.81
CA GLU A 98 3.02 7.62 15.07
C GLU A 98 2.45 8.39 13.88
N VAL A 99 3.00 8.17 12.68
CA VAL A 99 2.54 8.80 11.43
C VAL A 99 1.09 8.40 11.13
N CYS A 100 0.76 7.11 11.23
CA CYS A 100 -0.57 6.61 10.93
C CYS A 100 -1.63 7.17 11.90
N ASN A 101 -1.32 7.21 13.21
CA ASN A 101 -2.17 7.82 14.23
C ASN A 101 -2.39 9.31 13.99
N ALA A 102 -1.35 10.05 13.58
CA ALA A 102 -1.47 11.46 13.26
C ALA A 102 -2.41 11.68 12.06
N ASN A 103 -2.29 10.88 11.00
CA ASN A 103 -3.14 10.96 9.82
C ASN A 103 -4.59 10.56 10.12
N GLN A 104 -4.80 9.49 10.89
CA GLN A 104 -6.12 9.08 11.36
C GLN A 104 -6.83 10.22 12.10
N LYS A 105 -6.14 10.89 13.04
CA LYS A 105 -6.70 12.01 13.79
C LYS A 105 -7.09 13.19 12.90
N LYS A 106 -6.36 13.44 11.80
CA LYS A 106 -6.70 14.51 10.83
C LYS A 106 -7.98 14.16 10.07
N ILE A 107 -8.08 12.93 9.56
CA ILE A 107 -9.25 12.45 8.82
C ILE A 107 -10.52 12.53 9.68
N LEU A 108 -10.46 12.04 10.93
CA LEU A 108 -11.61 12.05 11.84
C LEU A 108 -12.09 13.48 12.18
N ARG A 109 -11.18 14.45 12.30
CA ARG A 109 -11.54 15.86 12.52
C ARG A 109 -12.25 16.47 11.32
N ASN A 110 -11.80 16.14 10.11
CA ASN A 110 -12.34 16.70 8.87
C ASN A 110 -13.73 16.15 8.51
N HIS A 111 -14.14 15.01 9.08
CA HIS A 111 -15.48 14.44 8.91
C HIS A 111 -16.47 14.82 10.03
N SER A 112 -16.06 15.64 11.00
CA SER A 112 -16.89 16.09 12.13
C SER A 112 -17.42 17.52 11.97
N GLY A 113 -17.37 18.06 10.75
CA GLY A 113 -17.81 19.42 10.41
C GLY A 113 -18.83 19.43 9.29
#